data_AF-A0A1Q4WGX6-F1
#
_entry.id   AF-A0A1Q4WGX6-F1
#
_cell.length_a   1.000
_cell.length_b   1.000
_cell.length_c   1.000
_cell.angle_alpha   90.00
_cell.angle_beta   90.00
_cell.angle_gamma   90.00
#
_symmetry.space_group_name_H-M   'P 1'
#
loop_
_entity.id
_entity.type
_entity.pdbx_description
1 polymer ?
#
loop_
_entity_poly.entity_id
_entity_poly.type
_entity_poly.pdbx_seq_one_letter_code
_entity_poly.pdbx_strand_id
1 'polypeptide(L)'
;MTTDIPAPPGVASPAHMLARQTVVRALEAAGATVEPHVTGAPALEVTAHLRYSALPFASVNLVALRKEQAAEILRQALLRRGVVAHIIALDGPDGAWRTAVRPSSVEDADRLAAVVVEQLPPVYAAAHRLRTALRAAGLQQPSVTVDGLQVLRGDQWVEVPAGRVVLGRIQTDPARRLLAHLERGSKAASGDEDQLDLPQRFLRVADFATGVRLSVTLDAPCGHCGQATGLDLGDLEPAQALRLADAVAAHLPR
;
A
#
# COMPACT_ATOMS: atom_id res chain seq x y z
N MET A 1 -48.49 22.51 3.35
CA MET A 1 -47.90 21.51 4.28
C MET A 1 -47.29 20.41 3.43
N THR A 2 -46.02 20.57 3.07
CA THR A 2 -45.25 19.54 2.35
C THR A 2 -44.56 18.69 3.40
N THR A 3 -44.98 17.43 3.50
CA THR A 3 -44.36 16.42 4.34
C THR A 3 -42.95 16.14 3.84
N ASP A 4 -41.95 16.64 4.56
CA ASP A 4 -40.55 16.23 4.43
C ASP A 4 -40.45 14.75 4.82
N ILE A 5 -40.35 13.90 3.80
CA ILE A 5 -39.98 12.51 3.98
C ILE A 5 -38.47 12.50 4.27
N PRO A 6 -38.00 12.03 5.44
CA PRO A 6 -36.57 11.88 5.67
C PRO A 6 -36.01 10.89 4.65
N ALA A 7 -34.96 11.30 3.94
CA ALA A 7 -34.27 10.44 2.99
C ALA A 7 -33.82 9.13 3.67
N PRO A 8 -33.98 7.96 3.02
CA PRO A 8 -33.52 6.69 3.57
C PRO A 8 -32.01 6.72 3.85
N PRO A 9 -31.51 5.91 4.81
CA PRO A 9 -30.08 5.85 5.13
C PRO A 9 -29.28 5.69 3.83
N GLY A 10 -28.48 6.71 3.54
CA GLY A 10 -27.91 6.93 2.22
C GLY A 10 -27.05 5.76 1.78
N VAL A 11 -27.50 5.05 0.76
CA VAL A 11 -26.63 4.15 0.01
C VAL A 11 -25.51 5.02 -0.56
N ALA A 12 -24.28 4.81 -0.09
CA ALA A 12 -23.12 5.56 -0.57
C ALA A 12 -23.06 5.44 -2.10
N SER A 13 -23.10 6.58 -2.80
CA SER A 13 -23.01 6.59 -4.26
C SER A 13 -21.72 5.90 -4.72
N PRO A 14 -21.68 5.26 -5.90
CA PRO A 14 -20.47 4.62 -6.43
C PRO A 14 -19.23 5.54 -6.40
N ALA A 15 -19.42 6.84 -6.66
CA ALA A 15 -18.34 7.82 -6.56
C ALA A 15 -17.77 7.96 -5.14
N HIS A 16 -18.62 7.89 -4.11
CA HIS A 16 -18.16 7.95 -2.71
C HIS A 16 -17.41 6.67 -2.32
N MET A 17 -17.86 5.51 -2.79
CA MET A 17 -17.15 4.25 -2.56
C MET A 17 -15.76 4.26 -3.21
N LEU A 18 -15.65 4.76 -4.45
CA LEU A 18 -14.37 4.90 -5.14
C LEU A 18 -13.45 5.90 -4.43
N ALA A 19 -13.94 7.09 -4.11
CA ALA A 19 -13.16 8.11 -3.41
C ALA A 19 -12.66 7.63 -2.04
N ARG A 20 -13.53 6.96 -1.27
CA ARG A 20 -13.16 6.33 0.01
C ARG A 20 -12.07 5.28 -0.19
N GLN A 21 -12.20 4.41 -1.20
CA GLN A 21 -11.18 3.42 -1.51
C GLN A 21 -9.85 4.05 -1.92
N THR A 22 -9.86 5.17 -2.63
CA THR A 22 -8.66 5.93 -2.98
C THR A 22 -7.94 6.43 -1.73
N VAL A 23 -8.67 6.99 -0.76
CA VAL A 23 -8.11 7.39 0.54
C VAL A 23 -7.59 6.19 1.33
N VAL A 24 -8.35 5.10 1.41
CA VAL A 24 -7.92 3.85 2.07
C VAL A 24 -6.59 3.37 1.49
N ARG A 25 -6.48 3.30 0.15
CA ARG A 25 -5.26 2.86 -0.54
C ARG A 25 -4.07 3.77 -0.26
N ALA A 26 -4.28 5.08 -0.18
CA ALA A 26 -3.22 6.04 0.15
C ALA A 26 -2.78 5.93 1.61
N LEU A 27 -3.69 5.71 2.55
CA LEU A 27 -3.36 5.50 3.96
C LEU A 27 -2.64 4.16 4.17
N GLU A 28 -3.11 3.08 3.52
CA GLU A 28 -2.37 1.80 3.44
C GLU A 28 -1.03 1.95 2.71
N ALA A 29 -0.90 2.92 1.80
CA ALA A 29 0.36 3.24 1.13
C ALA A 29 1.39 3.77 2.12
N ALA A 30 0.94 4.66 3.00
CA ALA A 30 1.73 5.17 4.11
C ALA A 30 2.09 4.07 5.11
N GLY A 31 1.33 2.99 5.19
CA GLY A 31 1.54 1.93 6.19
C GLY A 31 0.56 2.02 7.36
N ALA A 32 -0.53 2.77 7.20
CA ALA A 32 -1.63 2.78 8.16
C ALA A 32 -2.45 1.49 8.08
N THR A 33 -2.96 1.05 9.22
CA THR A 33 -3.96 -0.03 9.29
C THR A 33 -5.34 0.61 9.29
N VAL A 34 -6.09 0.43 8.20
CA VAL A 34 -7.43 0.99 8.06
C VAL A 34 -8.46 0.05 8.68
N GLU A 35 -9.35 0.60 9.50
CA GLU A 35 -10.43 -0.15 10.11
C GLU A 35 -11.56 -0.45 9.10
N PRO A 36 -12.30 -1.55 9.27
CA PRO A 36 -13.53 -1.81 8.51
C PRO A 36 -14.50 -0.64 8.63
N HIS A 37 -15.21 -0.33 7.54
CA HIS A 37 -16.24 0.71 7.58
C HIS A 37 -17.37 0.28 8.52
N VAL A 38 -17.68 1.13 9.50
CA VAL A 38 -18.77 0.89 10.45
C VAL A 38 -20.09 1.28 9.80
N THR A 39 -21.10 0.41 9.92
CA THR A 39 -22.46 0.70 9.45
C THR A 39 -22.98 1.98 10.09
N GLY A 40 -23.39 2.95 9.26
CA GLY A 40 -23.90 4.26 9.71
C GLY A 40 -22.84 5.36 9.82
N ALA A 41 -21.56 5.06 9.58
CA ALA A 41 -20.54 6.09 9.44
C ALA A 41 -20.73 6.90 8.14
N PRO A 42 -20.29 8.18 8.08
CA PRO A 42 -20.35 8.98 6.87
C PRO A 42 -19.63 8.31 5.69
N ALA A 43 -20.17 8.45 4.48
CA ALA A 43 -19.73 7.70 3.30
C ALA A 43 -18.24 7.87 2.91
N LEU A 44 -17.62 9.00 3.25
CA LEU A 44 -16.19 9.28 2.98
C LEU A 44 -15.29 9.07 4.21
N GLU A 45 -15.85 8.69 5.35
CA GLU A 45 -15.07 8.53 6.57
C GLU A 45 -14.16 7.29 6.49
N VAL A 46 -12.89 7.51 6.83
CA VAL A 46 -11.88 6.47 6.93
C VAL A 46 -11.20 6.57 8.28
N THR A 47 -11.34 5.52 9.08
CA THR A 47 -10.65 5.38 10.37
C THR A 47 -9.40 4.54 10.17
N ALA A 48 -8.26 5.03 10.65
CA ALA A 48 -6.99 4.33 10.53
C ALA A 48 -6.13 4.49 11.77
N HIS A 49 -5.34 3.44 12.03
CA HIS A 49 -4.19 3.47 12.90
C HIS A 49 -2.97 3.87 12.08
N LEU A 50 -2.43 5.05 12.33
CA LEU A 50 -1.23 5.52 11.66
C LEU A 50 -0.01 4.98 12.42
N ARG A 51 0.88 4.27 11.73
CA ARG A 51 2.19 3.89 12.31
C ARG A 51 3.08 5.14 12.34
N TYR A 52 3.93 5.30 13.35
CA TYR A 52 4.74 6.51 13.49
C TYR A 52 5.75 6.65 12.35
N SER A 53 6.26 5.53 11.82
CA SER A 53 7.16 5.53 10.65
C SER A 53 6.50 5.90 9.31
N ALA A 54 5.16 5.93 9.26
CA ALA A 54 4.35 6.14 8.06
C ALA A 54 4.02 7.60 7.76
N LEU A 55 4.22 8.50 8.73
CA LEU A 55 3.75 9.88 8.65
C LEU A 55 4.88 10.86 8.33
N PRO A 56 5.06 11.22 7.05
CA PRO A 56 5.94 12.32 6.64
C PRO A 56 5.37 13.69 7.02
N PHE A 57 4.07 13.79 7.31
CA PHE A 57 3.40 15.06 7.65
C PHE A 57 3.80 15.66 8.99
N ALA A 58 4.59 14.95 9.79
CA ALA A 58 5.10 15.47 11.04
C ALA A 58 6.48 14.87 11.35
N SER A 59 7.52 15.53 10.84
CA SER A 59 8.80 15.62 11.57
C SER A 59 8.66 16.36 12.92
N VAL A 60 7.43 16.74 13.30
CA VAL A 60 7.07 17.14 14.65
C VAL A 60 6.98 15.86 15.48
N ASN A 61 7.75 15.80 16.55
CA ASN A 61 7.67 14.74 17.56
C ASN A 61 6.24 14.69 18.15
N LEU A 62 5.31 14.00 17.47
CA LEU A 62 3.90 13.92 17.86
C LEU A 62 3.73 13.25 19.24
N VAL A 63 4.76 12.53 19.71
CA VAL A 63 4.86 11.87 21.00
C VAL A 63 4.61 12.82 22.18
N ALA A 64 4.91 14.12 22.03
CA ALA A 64 4.70 15.11 23.10
C ALA A 64 3.39 15.91 22.98
N LEU A 65 2.61 15.75 21.90
CA LEU A 65 1.40 16.54 21.65
C LEU A 65 0.17 15.78 22.11
N ARG A 66 -0.82 16.45 22.72
CA ARG A 66 -2.12 15.80 22.99
C ARG A 66 -2.83 15.44 21.68
N LYS A 67 -3.60 14.36 21.66
CA LYS A 67 -4.23 13.82 20.44
C LYS A 67 -5.09 14.84 19.68
N GLU A 68 -5.80 15.71 20.40
CA GLU A 68 -6.62 16.76 19.80
C GLU A 68 -5.76 17.84 19.12
N GLN A 69 -4.60 18.16 19.70
CA GLN A 69 -3.65 19.10 19.11
C GLN A 69 -3.01 18.52 17.85
N ALA A 70 -2.66 17.24 17.85
CA ALA A 70 -2.16 16.54 16.66
C ALA A 70 -3.20 16.53 15.54
N ALA A 71 -4.48 16.25 15.87
CA ALA A 71 -5.58 16.30 14.91
C ALA A 71 -5.77 17.69 14.31
N GLU A 72 -5.71 18.75 15.12
CA GLU A 72 -5.83 20.13 14.63
C GLU A 72 -4.65 20.54 13.76
N ILE A 73 -3.41 20.17 14.14
CA ILE A 73 -2.22 20.43 13.32
C ILE A 73 -2.35 19.73 11.96
N LEU A 74 -2.80 18.47 11.95
CA LEU A 74 -3.03 17.72 10.70
C LEU A 74 -4.11 18.39 9.85
N ARG A 75 -5.23 18.82 10.47
CA ARG A 75 -6.29 19.55 9.79
C ARG A 75 -5.78 20.83 9.13
N GLN A 76 -4.98 21.62 9.85
CA GLN A 76 -4.38 22.85 9.33
C GLN A 76 -3.38 22.58 8.20
N ALA A 77 -2.58 21.51 8.31
CA ALA A 77 -1.64 21.11 7.27
C ALA A 77 -2.36 20.71 5.97
N LEU A 78 -3.44 19.94 6.08
CA LEU A 78 -4.30 19.57 4.95
C LEU A 78 -4.98 20.79 4.31
N LEU A 79 -5.48 21.71 5.14
CA LEU A 79 -6.11 22.94 4.65
C LEU A 79 -5.13 23.80 3.82
N ARG A 80 -3.87 23.93 4.26
CA ARG A 80 -2.82 24.63 3.48
C ARG A 80 -2.51 23.99 2.13
N ARG A 81 -2.83 22.69 1.99
CA ARG A 81 -2.70 21.91 0.75
C ARG A 81 -4.00 21.89 -0.06
N GLY A 82 -5.01 22.69 0.33
CA GLY A 82 -6.29 22.78 -0.36
C GLY A 82 -7.21 21.57 -0.16
N VAL A 83 -7.00 20.80 0.93
CA VAL A 83 -7.84 19.66 1.32
C VAL A 83 -8.71 20.06 2.49
N VAL A 84 -10.03 20.04 2.30
CA VAL A 84 -11.00 20.29 3.38
C VAL A 84 -11.44 18.95 3.97
N ALA A 85 -10.90 18.61 5.14
CA ALA A 85 -11.26 17.38 5.86
C ALA A 85 -11.48 17.65 7.35
N HIS A 86 -12.39 16.88 7.94
CA HIS A 86 -12.51 16.78 9.39
C HIS A 86 -11.58 15.68 9.89
N ILE A 87 -10.79 15.99 10.92
CA ILE A 87 -9.87 15.07 11.57
C ILE A 87 -10.37 14.86 12.99
N ILE A 88 -10.64 13.61 13.34
CA ILE A 88 -11.12 13.21 14.67
C ILE A 88 -10.08 12.28 15.28
N ALA A 89 -9.47 12.71 16.38
CA ALA A 89 -8.65 11.84 17.20
C ALA A 89 -9.54 10.99 18.10
N LEU A 90 -9.35 9.67 18.04
CA LEU A 90 -10.11 8.69 18.79
C LEU A 90 -9.16 7.91 19.70
N ASP A 91 -9.65 7.49 20.87
CA ASP A 91 -8.94 6.51 21.69
C ASP A 91 -9.01 5.15 21.00
N GLY A 92 -7.86 4.48 20.92
CA GLY A 92 -7.73 3.12 20.43
C GLY A 92 -7.56 2.11 21.56
N PRO A 93 -7.61 0.81 21.23
CA PRO A 93 -7.23 -0.25 22.15
C PRO A 93 -5.81 -0.03 22.67
N ASP A 94 -5.57 -0.45 23.91
CA ASP A 94 -4.26 -0.43 24.58
C ASP A 94 -3.61 0.97 24.68
N GLY A 95 -4.43 2.02 24.66
CA GLY A 95 -3.96 3.41 24.80
C GLY A 95 -3.34 4.00 23.52
N ALA A 96 -3.36 3.27 22.40
CA ALA A 96 -2.95 3.80 21.10
C ALA A 96 -3.97 4.84 20.58
N TRP A 97 -3.54 5.78 19.74
CA TRP A 97 -4.45 6.75 19.13
C TRP A 97 -4.88 6.29 17.74
N ARG A 98 -6.14 6.58 17.43
CA ARG A 98 -6.76 6.35 16.12
C ARG A 98 -7.12 7.68 15.50
N THR A 99 -7.08 7.74 14.18
CA THR A 99 -7.49 8.95 13.45
C THR A 99 -8.61 8.59 12.48
N ALA A 100 -9.77 9.22 12.65
CA ALA A 100 -10.80 9.23 11.62
C ALA A 100 -10.64 10.49 10.77
N VAL A 101 -10.53 10.29 9.46
CA VAL A 101 -10.43 11.35 8.46
C VAL A 101 -11.69 11.33 7.62
N ARG A 102 -12.36 12.48 7.55
CA ARG A 102 -13.60 12.66 6.77
C ARG A 102 -13.41 13.83 5.80
N PRO A 103 -13.02 13.55 4.54
CA PRO A 103 -13.02 14.54 3.47
C PRO A 103 -14.42 15.13 3.28
N SER A 104 -14.48 16.43 2.96
CA SER A 104 -15.75 17.14 2.82
C SER A 104 -16.44 16.86 1.48
N SER A 105 -15.68 16.37 0.49
CA SER A 105 -16.15 16.04 -0.84
C SER A 105 -15.35 14.89 -1.46
N VAL A 106 -15.83 14.35 -2.59
CA VAL A 106 -15.09 13.38 -3.43
C VAL A 106 -13.78 13.99 -3.92
N GLU A 107 -13.79 15.26 -4.32
CA GLU A 107 -12.60 15.97 -4.77
C GLU A 107 -11.56 16.13 -3.64
N ASP A 108 -12.02 16.45 -2.41
CA ASP A 108 -11.14 16.51 -1.25
C ASP A 108 -10.57 15.14 -0.89
N ALA A 109 -11.31 14.05 -1.11
CA ALA A 109 -10.81 12.69 -0.91
C ALA A 109 -9.69 12.34 -1.91
N ASP A 110 -9.86 12.71 -3.18
CA ASP A 110 -8.82 12.51 -4.20
C ASP A 110 -7.58 13.36 -3.91
N ARG A 111 -7.77 14.64 -3.54
CA ARG A 111 -6.68 15.53 -3.13
C ARG A 111 -5.97 15.03 -1.87
N LEU A 112 -6.71 14.55 -0.87
CA LEU A 112 -6.14 13.94 0.34
C LEU A 112 -5.24 12.76 -0.03
N ALA A 113 -5.72 11.85 -0.87
CA ALA A 113 -4.94 10.70 -1.30
C ALA A 113 -3.67 11.12 -2.03
N ALA A 114 -3.75 12.10 -2.94
CA ALA A 114 -2.59 12.65 -3.63
C ALA A 114 -1.57 13.25 -2.66
N VAL A 115 -2.03 14.05 -1.70
CA VAL A 115 -1.21 14.67 -0.65
C VAL A 115 -0.51 13.60 0.21
N VAL A 116 -1.21 12.54 0.60
CA VAL A 116 -0.63 11.40 1.33
C VAL A 116 0.47 10.73 0.51
N VAL A 117 0.19 10.42 -0.77
CA VAL A 117 1.14 9.75 -1.66
C VAL A 117 2.39 10.61 -1.94
N GLU A 118 2.22 11.92 -2.14
CA GLU A 118 3.30 12.86 -2.43
C GLU A 118 4.35 12.92 -1.31
N GLN A 119 3.91 12.75 -0.06
CA GLN A 119 4.80 12.87 1.07
C GLN A 119 5.45 11.54 1.48
N LEU A 120 5.03 10.40 0.91
CA LEU A 120 5.51 9.08 1.34
C LEU A 120 7.05 9.02 1.40
N PRO A 121 7.63 8.48 2.49
CA PRO A 121 9.06 8.21 2.51
C PRO A 121 9.47 7.32 1.34
N PRO A 122 10.71 7.42 0.82
CA PRO A 122 11.11 6.76 -0.43
C PRO A 122 10.78 5.26 -0.52
N VAL A 123 10.93 4.52 0.58
CA VAL A 123 10.60 3.08 0.67
C VAL A 123 9.09 2.82 0.52
N TYR A 124 8.24 3.61 1.18
CA TYR A 124 6.79 3.50 1.09
C TYR A 124 6.27 3.96 -0.27
N ALA A 125 6.87 5.01 -0.84
CA ALA A 125 6.57 5.46 -2.20
C ALA A 125 6.88 4.37 -3.23
N ALA A 126 8.05 3.71 -3.13
CA ALA A 126 8.44 2.61 -3.99
C ALA A 126 7.48 1.40 -3.86
N ALA A 127 7.16 1.00 -2.62
CA ALA A 127 6.20 -0.07 -2.36
C ALA A 127 4.79 0.26 -2.88
N HIS A 128 4.35 1.51 -2.76
CA HIS A 128 3.06 1.96 -3.27
C HIS A 128 3.00 1.92 -4.81
N ARG A 129 4.04 2.42 -5.49
CA ARG A 129 4.13 2.37 -6.96
C ARG A 129 4.11 0.94 -7.46
N LEU A 130 4.86 0.04 -6.82
CA LEU A 130 4.89 -1.37 -7.16
C LEU A 130 3.53 -2.05 -6.95
N ARG A 131 2.86 -1.83 -5.82
CA ARG A 131 1.48 -2.32 -5.59
C ARG A 131 0.53 -1.85 -6.67
N THR A 132 0.63 -0.57 -7.05
CA THR A 132 -0.27 0.03 -8.03
C THR A 132 -0.05 -0.57 -9.42
N ALA A 133 1.21 -0.73 -9.85
CA ALA A 133 1.55 -1.36 -11.12
C ALA A 133 1.08 -2.83 -11.18
N LEU A 134 1.34 -3.62 -10.13
CA LEU A 134 0.89 -5.01 -10.02
C LEU A 134 -0.63 -5.12 -10.06
N ARG A 135 -1.36 -4.32 -9.28
CA ARG A 135 -2.83 -4.31 -9.30
C ARG A 135 -3.39 -3.97 -10.68
N ALA A 136 -2.80 -2.98 -11.35
CA ALA A 136 -3.21 -2.59 -12.69
C ALA A 136 -2.92 -3.69 -13.73
N ALA A 137 -1.92 -4.53 -13.50
CA ALA A 137 -1.67 -5.77 -14.27
C ALA A 137 -2.63 -6.92 -13.90
N GLY A 138 -3.59 -6.72 -13.01
CA GLY A 138 -4.47 -7.77 -12.50
C GLY A 138 -3.79 -8.73 -11.51
N LEU A 139 -2.64 -8.34 -10.97
CA LEU A 139 -1.84 -9.10 -10.02
C LEU A 139 -2.11 -8.56 -8.61
N GLN A 140 -3.01 -9.22 -7.88
CA GLN A 140 -3.30 -8.90 -6.47
C GLN A 140 -2.30 -9.55 -5.50
N GLN A 141 -1.53 -10.54 -5.98
CA GLN A 141 -0.32 -11.08 -5.35
C GLN A 141 0.87 -10.73 -6.24
N PRO A 142 2.07 -10.49 -5.69
CA PRO A 142 2.52 -10.67 -4.30
C PRO A 142 2.00 -9.61 -3.32
N SER A 143 1.97 -9.93 -2.02
CA SER A 143 1.73 -8.95 -0.96
C SER A 143 2.98 -8.08 -0.79
N VAL A 144 3.02 -6.95 -1.49
CA VAL A 144 4.10 -5.98 -1.34
C VAL A 144 3.92 -5.26 -0.01
N THR A 145 4.86 -5.46 0.90
CA THR A 145 4.91 -4.79 2.20
C THR A 145 6.23 -4.03 2.37
N VAL A 146 6.40 -3.37 3.50
CA VAL A 146 7.60 -2.62 3.86
C VAL A 146 8.08 -3.19 5.18
N ASP A 147 9.35 -3.60 5.26
CA ASP A 147 9.91 -4.20 6.48
C ASP A 147 10.17 -3.11 7.52
N GLY A 148 9.21 -2.92 8.42
CA GLY A 148 9.32 -2.04 9.58
C GLY A 148 9.62 -2.86 10.82
N LEU A 149 10.89 -2.85 11.25
CA LEU A 149 11.32 -3.49 12.49
C LEU A 149 11.05 -2.56 13.68
N GLN A 150 10.42 -3.10 14.72
CA GLN A 150 10.45 -2.51 16.05
C GLN A 150 11.65 -3.12 16.79
N VAL A 151 12.55 -2.27 17.26
CA VAL A 151 13.70 -2.69 18.08
C VAL A 151 13.51 -2.18 19.50
N LEU A 152 13.83 -3.03 20.48
CA LEU A 152 13.86 -2.63 21.87
C LEU A 152 15.12 -1.79 22.13
N ARG A 153 14.97 -0.53 22.54
CA ARG A 153 16.06 0.34 23.01
C ARG A 153 15.80 0.70 24.47
N GLY A 154 16.55 0.08 25.38
CA GLY A 154 16.22 0.12 26.81
C GLY A 154 14.92 -0.64 27.07
N ASP A 155 13.96 0.00 27.75
CA ASP A 155 12.63 -0.57 28.03
C ASP A 155 11.56 -0.09 27.04
N GLN A 156 11.94 0.56 25.93
CA GLN A 156 11.01 1.13 24.95
C GLN A 156 11.17 0.47 23.58
N TRP A 157 10.04 0.08 22.99
CA TRP A 157 9.98 -0.31 21.59
C TRP A 157 10.10 0.92 20.70
N VAL A 158 11.15 0.99 19.90
CA VAL A 158 11.41 2.06 18.94
C VAL A 158 11.21 1.50 17.54
N GLU A 159 10.36 2.16 16.75
CA GLU A 159 10.17 1.83 15.34
C GLU A 159 11.40 2.32 14.55
N VAL A 160 12.08 1.40 13.85
CA VAL A 160 13.19 1.73 12.96
C VAL A 160 12.61 2.13 11.61
N PRO A 161 13.12 3.20 10.96
CA PRO A 161 12.74 3.52 9.59
C PRO A 161 12.92 2.30 8.69
N ALA A 162 11.86 1.91 8.01
CA ALA A 162 11.91 0.77 7.13
C ALA A 162 12.93 0.97 6.00
N GLY A 163 13.73 -0.06 5.72
CA GLY A 163 14.82 0.02 4.73
C GLY A 163 14.55 -0.71 3.42
N ARG A 164 13.57 -1.63 3.41
CA ARG A 164 13.35 -2.57 2.31
C ARG A 164 11.86 -2.71 1.99
N VAL A 165 11.58 -2.97 0.71
CA VAL A 165 10.27 -3.36 0.20
C VAL A 165 10.25 -4.87 0.11
N VAL A 166 9.36 -5.54 0.83
CA VAL A 166 9.26 -7.00 0.82
C VAL A 166 8.26 -7.41 -0.25
N LEU A 167 8.72 -8.16 -1.24
CA LEU A 167 7.84 -8.89 -2.16
C LEU A 167 7.52 -10.23 -1.51
N GLY A 168 6.43 -10.27 -0.74
CA GLY A 168 6.00 -11.50 -0.11
C GLY A 168 5.69 -12.62 -1.10
N ARG A 169 5.26 -13.76 -0.56
CA ARG A 169 4.98 -14.96 -1.34
C ARG A 169 3.99 -14.72 -2.48
N ILE A 170 4.26 -15.38 -3.59
CA ILE A 170 3.42 -15.40 -4.78
C ILE A 170 3.13 -16.84 -5.17
N GLN A 171 1.86 -17.15 -5.44
CA GLN A 171 1.49 -18.46 -5.95
C GLN A 171 2.03 -18.67 -7.38
N THR A 172 2.19 -19.93 -7.78
CA THR A 172 2.75 -20.31 -9.10
C THR A 172 2.00 -19.66 -10.28
N ASP A 173 0.67 -19.61 -10.25
CA ASP A 173 -0.12 -19.05 -11.35
C ASP A 173 0.02 -17.52 -11.49
N PRO A 174 -0.16 -16.70 -10.43
CA PRO A 174 0.19 -15.28 -10.47
C PRO A 174 1.65 -15.02 -10.86
N ALA A 175 2.60 -15.87 -10.43
CA ALA A 175 3.99 -15.77 -10.83
C ALA A 175 4.20 -15.95 -12.33
N ARG A 176 3.52 -16.93 -12.95
CA ARG A 176 3.54 -17.11 -14.41
C ARG A 176 2.97 -15.90 -15.15
N ARG A 177 1.91 -15.28 -14.62
CA ARG A 177 1.34 -14.07 -15.21
C ARG A 177 2.30 -12.89 -15.10
N LEU A 178 2.90 -12.67 -13.93
CA LEU A 178 3.91 -11.63 -13.73
C LEU A 178 5.11 -11.85 -14.66
N LEU A 179 5.59 -13.08 -14.77
CA LEU A 179 6.66 -13.45 -15.70
C LEU A 179 6.28 -13.09 -17.14
N ALA A 180 5.09 -13.51 -17.60
CA ALA A 180 4.60 -13.17 -18.94
C ALA A 180 4.49 -11.66 -19.18
N HIS A 181 4.18 -10.86 -18.17
CA HIS A 181 4.22 -9.39 -18.26
C HIS A 181 5.64 -8.85 -18.47
N LEU A 182 6.63 -9.40 -17.77
CA LEU A 182 8.04 -9.02 -17.90
C LEU A 182 8.65 -9.48 -19.23
N GLU A 183 8.26 -10.67 -19.71
CA GLU A 183 8.73 -11.23 -20.98
C GLU A 183 8.27 -10.41 -22.19
N ARG A 184 7.07 -9.82 -22.14
CA ARG A 184 6.58 -8.94 -23.23
C ARG A 184 7.48 -7.71 -23.47
N GLY A 185 8.21 -7.27 -22.44
CA GLY A 185 9.19 -6.18 -22.53
C GLY A 185 10.60 -6.62 -22.87
N SER A 186 10.86 -7.93 -22.82
CA SER A 186 12.19 -8.50 -22.90
C SER A 186 12.41 -9.23 -24.23
N LYS A 187 13.44 -8.85 -24.98
CA LYS A 187 13.92 -9.63 -26.13
C LYS A 187 14.60 -10.95 -25.72
N ALA A 188 14.71 -11.24 -24.41
CA ALA A 188 15.40 -12.41 -23.88
C ALA A 188 14.61 -13.72 -23.98
N ALA A 189 13.38 -13.72 -24.51
CA ALA A 189 12.67 -14.95 -24.86
C ALA A 189 13.30 -15.60 -26.11
N SER A 190 14.55 -16.04 -25.99
CA SER A 190 15.10 -17.10 -26.84
C SER A 190 14.58 -18.44 -26.31
N GLY A 191 14.26 -19.38 -27.20
CA GLY A 191 13.59 -20.64 -26.87
C GLY A 191 14.33 -21.58 -25.89
N ASP A 192 15.52 -21.21 -25.42
CA ASP A 192 16.23 -21.94 -24.36
C ASP A 192 15.68 -21.64 -22.96
N GLU A 193 15.06 -20.47 -22.72
CA GLU A 193 14.49 -20.14 -21.41
C GLU A 193 13.19 -20.89 -21.09
N ASP A 194 12.50 -21.41 -22.12
CA ASP A 194 11.33 -22.26 -21.97
C ASP A 194 11.65 -23.63 -21.33
N GLN A 195 12.93 -24.02 -21.30
CA GLN A 195 13.39 -25.26 -20.68
C GLN A 195 13.75 -25.10 -19.19
N LEU A 196 13.80 -23.86 -18.68
CA LEU A 196 14.12 -23.58 -17.29
C LEU A 196 12.91 -23.81 -16.38
N ASP A 197 13.18 -24.24 -15.15
CA ASP A 197 12.15 -24.24 -14.12
C ASP A 197 11.66 -22.80 -13.82
N LEU A 198 10.45 -22.68 -13.30
CA LEU A 198 9.82 -21.36 -13.07
C LEU A 198 10.70 -20.42 -12.22
N PRO A 199 11.34 -20.86 -11.10
CA PRO A 199 12.26 -20.01 -10.34
C PRO A 199 13.43 -19.46 -11.16
N GLN A 200 14.13 -20.31 -11.92
CA GLN A 200 15.30 -19.91 -12.70
C GLN A 200 14.92 -18.97 -13.84
N ARG A 201 13.81 -19.27 -14.51
CA ARG A 201 13.25 -18.39 -15.55
C ARG A 201 12.85 -17.03 -14.97
N PHE A 202 12.22 -17.01 -13.80
CA PHE A 202 11.83 -15.78 -13.12
C PHE A 202 13.04 -14.92 -12.75
N LEU A 203 14.10 -15.54 -12.20
CA LEU A 203 15.35 -14.86 -11.88
C LEU A 203 15.98 -14.21 -13.11
N ARG A 204 16.09 -14.94 -14.22
CA ARG A 204 16.71 -14.42 -15.44
C ARG A 204 15.90 -13.32 -16.11
N VAL A 205 14.60 -13.55 -16.30
CA VAL A 205 13.73 -12.58 -16.96
C VAL A 205 13.58 -11.32 -16.12
N ALA A 206 13.43 -11.44 -14.79
CA ALA A 206 13.35 -10.27 -13.92
C ALA A 206 14.66 -9.45 -13.96
N ASP A 207 15.82 -10.12 -13.89
CA ASP A 207 17.11 -9.43 -13.98
C ASP A 207 17.29 -8.74 -15.33
N PHE A 208 16.94 -9.41 -16.43
CA PHE A 208 17.06 -8.85 -17.78
C PHE A 208 16.07 -7.70 -18.04
N ALA A 209 14.80 -7.88 -17.68
CA ALA A 209 13.74 -6.92 -17.97
C ALA A 209 13.81 -5.67 -17.06
N THR A 210 14.37 -5.81 -15.86
CA THR A 210 14.29 -4.76 -14.83
C THR A 210 15.66 -4.33 -14.27
N GLY A 211 16.73 -5.07 -14.55
CA GLY A 211 18.03 -4.88 -13.89
C GLY A 211 17.95 -5.11 -12.38
N VAL A 212 17.03 -5.98 -11.94
CA VAL A 212 16.80 -6.31 -10.54
C VAL A 212 17.06 -7.80 -10.33
N ARG A 213 18.09 -8.10 -9.54
CA ARG A 213 18.35 -9.44 -9.07
C ARG A 213 17.43 -9.77 -7.90
N LEU A 214 16.34 -10.47 -8.20
CA LEU A 214 15.41 -10.99 -7.20
C LEU A 214 16.05 -12.14 -6.42
N SER A 215 15.64 -12.30 -5.16
CA SER A 215 15.96 -13.47 -4.36
C SER A 215 14.76 -14.41 -4.42
N VAL A 216 14.70 -15.25 -5.46
CA VAL A 216 13.59 -16.19 -5.63
C VAL A 216 13.92 -17.50 -4.90
N THR A 217 13.12 -17.84 -3.90
CA THR A 217 13.17 -19.17 -3.26
C THR A 217 11.84 -19.89 -3.46
N LEU A 218 11.91 -21.22 -3.61
CA LEU A 218 10.70 -22.05 -3.62
C LEU A 218 10.14 -22.10 -2.21
N ASP A 219 8.83 -21.91 -2.09
CA ASP A 219 8.15 -22.19 -0.82
C ASP A 219 8.37 -23.65 -0.42
N ALA A 220 8.41 -23.90 0.89
CA ALA A 220 8.52 -25.25 1.42
C ALA A 220 7.39 -26.12 0.82
N PRO A 221 7.70 -27.35 0.35
CA PRO A 221 6.68 -28.21 -0.22
C PRO A 221 5.60 -28.49 0.82
N CYS A 222 4.34 -28.50 0.39
CA CYS A 222 3.25 -28.91 1.27
C CYS A 222 3.55 -30.32 1.81
N GLY A 223 3.56 -30.48 3.13
CA GLY A 223 3.84 -31.78 3.76
C GLY A 223 2.85 -32.89 3.39
N HIS A 224 1.73 -32.56 2.75
CA HIS A 224 0.69 -33.51 2.34
C HIS A 224 0.74 -33.88 0.84
N CYS A 225 1.05 -32.94 -0.05
CA CYS A 225 1.11 -33.21 -1.51
C CYS A 225 2.53 -33.11 -2.11
N GLY A 226 3.53 -32.75 -1.33
CA GLY A 226 4.95 -32.69 -1.74
C GLY A 226 5.29 -31.57 -2.75
N GLN A 227 4.32 -30.76 -3.15
CA GLN A 227 4.51 -29.69 -4.15
C GLN A 227 4.72 -28.33 -3.47
N ALA A 228 5.68 -27.58 -3.98
CA ALA A 228 5.82 -26.15 -3.70
C ALA A 228 4.70 -25.41 -4.46
N THR A 229 3.89 -24.64 -3.73
CA THR A 229 2.70 -23.96 -4.30
C THR A 229 2.97 -22.48 -4.64
N GLY A 230 4.18 -22.01 -4.36
CA GLY A 230 4.55 -20.61 -4.50
C GLY A 230 6.05 -20.37 -4.54
N LEU A 231 6.37 -19.10 -4.75
CA LEU A 231 7.71 -18.53 -4.75
C LEU A 231 7.73 -17.42 -3.70
N ASP A 232 8.79 -17.33 -2.92
CA ASP A 232 9.13 -16.12 -2.19
C ASP A 232 10.05 -15.28 -3.10
N LEU A 233 9.74 -14.01 -3.28
CA LEU A 233 10.49 -13.10 -4.15
C LEU A 233 11.48 -12.22 -3.36
N GLY A 234 11.48 -12.34 -2.03
CA GLY A 234 12.41 -11.71 -1.13
C GLY A 234 12.29 -10.18 -1.05
N ASP A 235 13.39 -9.57 -0.62
CA ASP A 235 13.43 -8.14 -0.31
C ASP A 235 14.05 -7.32 -1.44
N LEU A 236 13.52 -6.12 -1.64
CA LEU A 236 13.99 -5.15 -2.61
C LEU A 236 14.45 -3.86 -1.94
N GLU A 237 15.50 -3.28 -2.51
CA GLU A 237 15.81 -1.88 -2.28
C GLU A 237 14.74 -0.98 -2.94
N PRO A 238 14.48 0.24 -2.43
CA PRO A 238 13.48 1.13 -3.02
C PRO A 238 13.69 1.39 -4.53
N ALA A 239 14.95 1.56 -4.97
CA ALA A 239 15.27 1.75 -6.37
C ALA A 239 14.94 0.52 -7.24
N GLN A 240 15.14 -0.68 -6.71
CA GLN A 240 14.78 -1.92 -7.41
C GLN A 240 13.27 -2.09 -7.52
N ALA A 241 12.54 -1.80 -6.44
CA ALA A 241 11.07 -1.83 -6.43
C ALA A 241 10.47 -0.84 -7.45
N LEU A 242 11.06 0.35 -7.60
CA LEU A 242 10.66 1.31 -8.63
C LEU A 242 10.91 0.79 -10.05
N ARG A 243 12.09 0.23 -10.34
CA ARG A 243 12.39 -0.34 -11.66
C ARG A 243 11.45 -1.48 -12.03
N LEU A 244 11.14 -2.36 -11.07
CA LEU A 244 10.17 -3.43 -11.26
C LEU A 244 8.76 -2.87 -11.52
N ALA A 245 8.34 -1.86 -10.77
CA ALA A 245 7.04 -1.22 -10.97
C ALA A 245 6.92 -0.61 -12.38
N ASP A 246 8.00 0.04 -12.86
CA ASP A 246 8.04 0.65 -14.18
C ASP A 246 8.01 -0.37 -15.31
N ALA A 247 8.74 -1.48 -15.16
CA ALA A 247 8.70 -2.59 -16.11
C ALA A 247 7.30 -3.21 -16.22
N VAL A 248 6.61 -3.40 -15.09
CA VAL A 248 5.22 -3.90 -15.10
C VAL A 248 4.28 -2.87 -15.75
N ALA A 249 4.42 -1.59 -15.40
CA ALA A 249 3.55 -0.52 -15.89
C ALA A 249 3.70 -0.24 -17.39
N ALA A 250 4.91 -0.43 -17.95
CA ALA A 250 5.19 -0.20 -19.38
C ALA A 250 4.32 -1.05 -20.33
N HIS A 251 3.71 -2.14 -19.83
CA HIS A 251 2.95 -3.10 -20.62
C HIS A 251 1.46 -3.14 -20.28
N LEU A 252 0.97 -2.13 -19.56
CA LEU A 252 -0.45 -1.96 -19.27
C LEU A 252 -1.15 -1.23 -20.43
N PRO A 253 -2.41 -1.60 -20.76
CA PRO A 253 -3.20 -0.82 -21.70
C PRO A 253 -3.38 0.60 -21.17
N ARG A 254 -3.19 1.59 -22.05
CA ARG A 254 -3.38 3.02 -21.75
C ARG A 254 -4.86 3.38 -21.68
#